data_AF-A0A7Y6E0N4-F1
#
_entry.id   AF-A0A7Y6E0N4-F1
#
_cell.length_a   1.000
_cell.length_b   1.000
_cell.length_c   1.000
_cell.angle_alpha   90.00
_cell.angle_beta   90.00
_cell.angle_gamma   90.00
#
_symmetry.space_group_name_H-M   'P 1'
#
loop_
_entity.id
_entity.type
_entity.pdbx_description
1 polymer ?
#
loop_
_entity_poly.entity_id
_entity_poly.type
_entity_poly.pdbx_seq_one_letter_code
_entity_poly.pdbx_strand_id
1 'polypeptide(L)'
;GAVTIPKGPDQVLAALGVLAAGAAYVPVGVEQPEARRARIHATAGVRVVLDEDGRTGSSPHATALALADAARHPEPLATPVPGDEHAIGYVLFTSGSTGEPKGVEVPHSAAVNTIDDLTERYRLGPDDRTLALSALDFDLSVFDIFAPLSAGGAVVVPDDADRHEPARWLRRLRDDRVTVLNCVPALLDMLLTAGEQAANGLADSLRAVILGGDWVTTDLPGRLHALLPACRFAGLGGTTETAIHSTVHEVPAGTELPSWWRSVPYGKPLANVQCRVVDHLGRDRPDHVPGELWIGGDGVARGYRGDPERTADRFVERDGVRWYRTGDLARYLPDGTLEFLGRRDHQVKLRGYRIELGEIEAALTAVPGVRQAVAGVVGSPPRATAAAVVASADLTETHILDQVRDLLPPHMVPDQVLRLDALPLTRNGKTDRKTLAALWDRRGGSGDRRPPQGAVEEVIAAVWREVMTAAGIALEPIGRDDDFFALGGDSVLATATVARLREALDTEHVTVRTMLTARTLATLAARLTTDEPTPGRTAAVAEVYLKVAALTDAEVDAALGEG
;
A
#
# COMPACT_ATOMS: atom_id res chain seq x y z
N GLY A 1 -18.29 7.93 14.80
CA GLY A 1 -19.04 6.79 14.25
C GLY A 1 -18.08 5.92 13.47
N ALA A 2 -18.26 4.61 13.50
CA ALA A 2 -17.55 3.76 12.57
C ALA A 2 -18.11 3.95 11.15
N VAL A 3 -17.23 3.96 10.15
CA VAL A 3 -17.60 4.00 8.73
C VAL A 3 -17.14 2.68 8.11
N THR A 4 -18.10 1.82 7.78
CA THR A 4 -17.90 0.47 7.24
C THR A 4 -18.63 0.36 5.91
N ILE A 5 -18.21 1.18 4.96
CA ILE A 5 -18.79 1.30 3.61
C ILE A 5 -17.71 0.91 2.60
N PRO A 6 -18.00 0.19 1.51
CA PRO A 6 -17.07 -0.07 0.42
C PRO A 6 -16.54 1.21 -0.23
N LYS A 7 -15.47 1.11 -1.01
CA LYS A 7 -14.89 2.27 -1.70
C LYS A 7 -15.92 2.91 -2.65
N GLY A 8 -16.18 4.20 -2.45
CA GLY A 8 -17.18 4.94 -3.23
C GLY A 8 -17.48 6.32 -2.63
N PRO A 9 -18.30 7.14 -3.32
CA PRO A 9 -18.67 8.47 -2.84
C PRO A 9 -19.36 8.44 -1.46
N ASP A 10 -20.07 7.36 -1.18
CA ASP A 10 -20.79 7.12 0.08
C ASP A 10 -19.87 7.09 1.30
N GLN A 11 -18.62 6.63 1.17
CA GLN A 11 -17.62 6.74 2.24
C GLN A 11 -17.31 8.20 2.61
N VAL A 12 -17.20 9.07 1.59
CA VAL A 12 -16.91 10.49 1.78
C VAL A 12 -18.10 11.17 2.46
N LEU A 13 -19.32 10.87 2.00
CA LEU A 13 -20.55 11.37 2.60
C LEU A 13 -20.70 10.93 4.06
N ALA A 14 -20.43 9.65 4.36
CA ALA A 14 -20.50 9.14 5.73
C ALA A 14 -19.46 9.79 6.66
N ALA A 15 -18.21 9.94 6.19
CA ALA A 15 -17.17 10.63 6.96
C ALA A 15 -17.56 12.10 7.24
N LEU A 16 -18.01 12.84 6.22
CA LEU A 16 -18.48 14.22 6.38
C LEU A 16 -19.69 14.32 7.31
N GLY A 17 -20.66 13.40 7.20
CA GLY A 17 -21.83 13.36 8.07
C GLY A 17 -21.47 13.13 9.55
N VAL A 18 -20.50 12.26 9.82
CA VAL A 18 -19.99 12.02 11.17
C VAL A 18 -19.29 13.27 11.73
N LEU A 19 -18.46 13.93 10.92
CA LEU A 19 -17.80 15.17 11.31
C LEU A 19 -18.80 16.30 11.54
N ALA A 20 -19.81 16.45 10.67
CA ALA A 20 -20.89 17.41 10.81
C ALA A 20 -21.75 17.17 12.07
N ALA A 21 -21.81 15.95 12.57
CA ALA A 21 -22.43 15.62 13.85
C ALA A 21 -21.54 15.92 15.08
N GLY A 22 -20.34 16.49 14.88
CA GLY A 22 -19.38 16.81 15.94
C GLY A 22 -18.67 15.57 16.51
N ALA A 23 -18.61 14.47 15.76
CA ALA A 23 -17.99 13.22 16.19
C ALA A 23 -16.76 12.86 15.34
N ALA A 24 -15.84 12.09 15.94
CA ALA A 24 -14.74 11.49 15.20
C ALA A 24 -15.23 10.31 14.34
N TYR A 25 -14.79 10.22 13.09
CA TYR A 25 -15.01 9.03 12.28
C TYR A 25 -13.92 7.98 12.52
N VAL A 26 -14.32 6.70 12.46
CA VAL A 26 -13.44 5.54 12.65
C VAL A 26 -13.63 4.65 11.42
N PRO A 27 -12.78 4.75 10.40
CA PRO A 27 -12.93 3.94 9.21
C PRO A 27 -12.55 2.49 9.51
N VAL A 28 -13.36 1.56 9.02
CA VAL A 28 -13.18 0.12 9.21
C VAL A 28 -13.41 -0.57 7.88
N GLY A 29 -12.35 -1.12 7.28
CA GLY A 29 -12.42 -1.80 5.99
C GLY A 29 -13.45 -2.95 5.98
N VAL A 30 -14.25 -3.03 4.93
CA VAL A 30 -15.30 -4.05 4.76
C VAL A 30 -14.70 -5.45 4.57
N GLU A 31 -13.47 -5.53 4.08
CA GLU A 31 -12.71 -6.74 3.89
C GLU A 31 -12.01 -7.24 5.16
N GLN A 32 -12.00 -6.45 6.25
CA GLN A 32 -11.35 -6.87 7.48
C GLN A 32 -12.15 -8.03 8.14
N PRO A 33 -11.47 -9.06 8.67
CA PRO A 33 -12.15 -10.16 9.36
C PRO A 33 -13.08 -9.65 10.46
N GLU A 34 -14.23 -10.31 10.64
CA GLU A 34 -15.26 -9.88 11.60
C GLU A 34 -14.70 -9.71 13.01
N ALA A 35 -13.89 -10.65 13.48
CA ALA A 35 -13.25 -10.57 14.79
C ALA A 35 -12.37 -9.31 14.94
N ARG A 36 -11.66 -8.90 13.88
CA ARG A 36 -10.84 -7.68 13.88
C ARG A 36 -11.71 -6.43 13.91
N ARG A 37 -12.79 -6.38 13.10
CA ARG A 37 -13.74 -5.26 13.10
C ARG A 37 -14.39 -5.09 14.48
N ALA A 38 -14.80 -6.18 15.12
CA ALA A 38 -15.35 -6.16 16.47
C ALA A 38 -14.36 -5.61 17.51
N ARG A 39 -13.08 -6.00 17.44
CA ARG A 39 -12.02 -5.43 18.29
C ARG A 39 -11.84 -3.93 18.07
N ILE A 40 -11.79 -3.47 16.82
CA ILE A 40 -11.69 -2.04 16.49
C ILE A 40 -12.88 -1.27 17.08
N HIS A 41 -14.11 -1.79 16.90
CA HIS A 41 -15.32 -1.16 17.44
C HIS A 41 -15.28 -1.03 18.97
N ALA A 42 -14.86 -2.10 19.65
CA ALA A 42 -14.73 -2.12 21.11
C ALA A 42 -13.68 -1.11 21.59
N THR A 43 -12.45 -1.16 21.05
CA THR A 43 -11.34 -0.28 21.46
C THR A 43 -11.64 1.20 21.18
N ALA A 44 -12.29 1.50 20.05
CA ALA A 44 -12.69 2.86 19.71
C ALA A 44 -13.84 3.39 20.59
N GLY A 45 -14.65 2.51 21.19
CA GLY A 45 -15.89 2.88 21.85
C GLY A 45 -16.94 3.37 20.84
N VAL A 46 -17.08 2.64 19.72
CA VAL A 46 -18.04 2.97 18.66
C VAL A 46 -19.46 2.87 19.19
N ARG A 47 -20.23 3.96 19.03
CA ARG A 47 -21.66 4.03 19.39
C ARG A 47 -22.60 3.88 18.20
N VAL A 48 -22.10 4.21 17.01
CA VAL A 48 -22.84 4.20 15.75
C VAL A 48 -21.94 3.63 14.67
N VAL A 49 -22.46 2.66 13.92
CA VAL A 49 -21.82 2.11 12.71
C VAL A 49 -22.63 2.59 11.51
N LEU A 50 -21.99 3.29 10.58
CA LEU A 50 -22.57 3.61 9.28
C LEU A 50 -22.11 2.58 8.26
N ASP A 51 -23.06 1.98 7.56
CA ASP A 51 -22.84 1.02 6.49
C ASP A 51 -23.85 1.22 5.35
N GLU A 52 -23.77 0.43 4.28
CA GLU A 52 -24.67 0.61 3.12
C GLU A 52 -26.13 0.25 3.47
N ASP A 53 -26.34 -0.92 4.07
CA ASP A 53 -27.66 -1.56 4.20
C ASP A 53 -28.18 -1.72 5.65
N GLY A 54 -27.45 -1.26 6.67
CA GLY A 54 -27.78 -1.48 8.08
C GLY A 54 -27.49 -2.91 8.58
N ARG A 55 -26.71 -3.69 7.81
CA ARG A 55 -26.53 -5.14 7.99
C ARG A 55 -25.16 -5.56 8.50
N THR A 56 -24.14 -4.73 8.35
CA THR A 56 -22.79 -5.04 8.81
C THR A 56 -22.68 -4.79 10.32
N GLY A 57 -22.78 -5.90 11.05
CA GLY A 57 -22.35 -6.00 12.44
C GLY A 57 -23.15 -5.14 13.40
N SER A 58 -24.29 -5.64 13.84
CA SER A 58 -24.84 -5.25 15.14
C SER A 58 -23.81 -5.62 16.21
N SER A 59 -22.87 -4.73 16.49
CA SER A 59 -22.19 -4.80 17.78
C SER A 59 -23.26 -4.64 18.84
N PRO A 60 -23.32 -5.47 19.89
CA PRO A 60 -24.28 -5.31 20.98
C PRO A 60 -24.20 -3.93 21.65
N HIS A 61 -23.18 -3.14 21.35
CA HIS A 61 -22.91 -1.82 21.90
C HIS A 61 -23.01 -0.67 20.88
N ALA A 62 -23.36 -0.92 19.61
CA ALA A 62 -23.46 0.12 18.60
C ALA A 62 -24.76 0.03 17.79
N THR A 63 -25.34 1.20 17.49
CA THR A 63 -26.48 1.32 16.58
C THR A 63 -25.99 1.30 15.14
N ALA A 64 -26.48 0.37 14.32
CA ALA A 64 -26.25 0.40 12.88
C ALA A 64 -27.18 1.42 12.21
N LEU A 65 -26.64 2.25 11.33
CA LEU A 65 -27.37 3.21 10.50
C LEU A 65 -27.03 2.95 9.05
N ALA A 66 -28.03 2.55 8.26
CA ALA A 66 -27.89 2.43 6.82
C ALA A 66 -27.75 3.82 6.19
N LEU A 67 -26.69 4.05 5.41
CA LEU A 67 -26.52 5.30 4.68
C LEU A 67 -27.66 5.50 3.67
N ALA A 68 -28.12 4.43 3.03
CA ALA A 68 -29.25 4.48 2.11
C ALA A 68 -30.51 5.05 2.77
N ASP A 69 -30.73 4.77 4.06
CA ASP A 69 -31.88 5.29 4.81
C ASP A 69 -31.74 6.79 5.09
N ALA A 70 -30.55 7.23 5.47
CA ALA A 70 -30.24 8.64 5.71
C ALA A 70 -30.26 9.47 4.41
N ALA A 71 -29.88 8.87 3.28
CA ALA A 71 -29.79 9.54 1.98
C ALA A 71 -31.14 9.68 1.25
N ARG A 72 -32.22 9.02 1.68
CA ARG A 72 -33.53 9.07 1.01
C ARG A 72 -34.19 10.46 1.05
N HIS A 73 -33.90 11.26 2.08
CA HIS A 73 -34.44 12.61 2.24
C HIS A 73 -33.34 13.58 2.69
N PRO A 74 -32.42 13.98 1.80
CA PRO A 74 -31.33 14.87 2.18
C PRO A 74 -31.88 16.27 2.41
N GLU A 75 -31.81 16.75 3.65
CA GLU A 75 -32.01 18.17 3.98
C GLU A 75 -30.64 18.85 4.10
N PRO A 76 -30.34 19.86 3.27
CA PRO A 76 -29.11 20.63 3.41
C PRO A 76 -29.03 21.27 4.81
N LEU A 77 -27.82 21.29 5.37
CA LEU A 77 -27.56 22.06 6.59
C LEU A 77 -27.85 23.54 6.32
N ALA A 78 -28.75 24.14 7.11
CA ALA A 78 -29.14 25.54 6.94
C ALA A 78 -27.98 26.51 7.18
N THR A 79 -27.04 26.14 8.05
CA THR A 79 -25.81 26.87 8.36
C THR A 79 -24.65 25.90 8.56
N PRO A 80 -23.39 26.33 8.37
CA PRO A 80 -22.23 25.54 8.76
C PRO A 80 -22.32 25.12 10.23
N VAL A 81 -21.93 23.88 10.52
CA VAL A 81 -21.85 23.38 11.90
C VAL A 81 -20.56 23.92 12.53
N PRO A 82 -20.62 24.64 13.66
CA PRO A 82 -19.42 25.06 14.37
C PRO A 82 -18.62 23.83 14.84
N GLY A 83 -17.33 23.77 14.49
CA GLY A 83 -16.41 22.73 14.95
C GLY A 83 -15.50 23.24 16.07
N ASP A 84 -15.00 22.31 16.90
CA ASP A 84 -13.88 22.54 17.81
C ASP A 84 -12.61 21.99 17.14
N GLU A 85 -11.64 22.87 16.86
CA GLU A 85 -10.39 22.50 16.19
C GLU A 85 -9.55 21.49 17.00
N HIS A 86 -9.74 21.44 18.33
CA HIS A 86 -9.05 20.52 19.20
C HIS A 86 -9.80 19.20 19.38
N ALA A 87 -11.05 19.09 18.91
CA ALA A 87 -11.79 17.84 18.90
C ALA A 87 -11.12 16.82 17.96
N ILE A 88 -11.33 15.53 18.25
CA ILE A 88 -10.82 14.45 17.40
C ILE A 88 -11.64 14.41 16.12
N GLY A 89 -10.97 14.59 14.98
CA GLY A 89 -11.58 14.44 13.66
C GLY A 89 -11.68 12.97 13.25
N TYR A 90 -10.63 12.19 13.51
CA TYR A 90 -10.62 10.77 13.18
C TYR A 90 -9.79 9.91 14.13
N VAL A 91 -10.11 8.62 14.15
CA VAL A 91 -9.30 7.59 14.82
C VAL A 91 -8.93 6.51 13.81
N LEU A 92 -7.64 6.38 13.52
CA LEU A 92 -7.12 5.36 12.60
C LEU A 92 -6.45 4.23 13.37
N PHE A 93 -6.82 3.00 13.04
CA PHE A 93 -6.24 1.82 13.67
C PHE A 93 -5.04 1.33 12.87
N THR A 94 -3.90 1.25 13.56
CA THR A 94 -2.65 0.73 13.01
C THR A 94 -2.27 -0.58 13.68
N SER A 95 -1.36 -1.34 13.06
CA SER A 95 -0.78 -2.53 13.67
C SER A 95 -0.09 -2.21 15.00
N GLY A 96 -0.21 -3.12 15.95
CA GLY A 96 0.41 -3.01 17.26
C GLY A 96 1.46 -4.08 17.48
N SER A 97 2.58 -3.72 18.09
CA SER A 97 3.65 -4.65 18.47
C SER A 97 3.21 -5.81 19.38
N THR A 98 2.07 -5.68 20.06
CA THR A 98 1.46 -6.70 20.92
C THR A 98 0.48 -7.61 20.17
N GLY A 99 0.30 -7.42 18.85
CA GLY A 99 -0.69 -8.12 18.03
C GLY A 99 -2.09 -7.49 18.03
N GLU A 100 -2.33 -6.50 18.88
CA GLU A 100 -3.62 -5.81 18.99
C GLU A 100 -3.60 -4.46 18.25
N PRO A 101 -4.61 -4.16 17.40
CA PRO A 101 -4.71 -2.88 16.70
C PRO A 101 -4.78 -1.70 17.68
N LYS A 102 -3.98 -0.66 17.42
CA LYS A 102 -3.95 0.57 18.25
C LYS A 102 -4.60 1.73 17.49
N GLY A 103 -5.57 2.39 18.12
CA GLY A 103 -6.27 3.54 17.53
C GLY A 103 -5.55 4.85 17.79
N VAL A 104 -5.12 5.55 16.76
CA VAL A 104 -4.46 6.87 16.85
C VAL A 104 -5.52 7.97 16.80
N GLU A 105 -5.63 8.77 17.86
CA GLU A 105 -6.60 9.88 17.93
C GLU A 105 -6.01 11.16 17.33
N VAL A 106 -6.52 11.61 16.18
CA VAL A 106 -6.00 12.80 15.48
C VAL A 106 -7.00 13.97 15.59
N PRO A 107 -6.60 15.10 16.20
CA PRO A 107 -7.42 16.32 16.23
C PRO A 107 -7.63 16.93 14.84
N HIS A 108 -8.71 17.70 14.68
CA HIS A 108 -8.93 18.49 13.45
C HIS A 108 -7.73 19.38 13.12
N SER A 109 -7.23 20.14 14.10
CA SER A 109 -6.11 21.07 13.92
C SER A 109 -4.85 20.40 13.36
N ALA A 110 -4.55 19.17 13.79
CA ALA A 110 -3.38 18.45 13.33
C ALA A 110 -3.49 18.02 11.86
N ALA A 111 -4.66 17.54 11.45
CA ALA A 111 -4.90 17.18 10.05
C ALA A 111 -4.97 18.42 9.14
N VAL A 112 -5.62 19.49 9.61
CA VAL A 112 -5.75 20.75 8.88
C VAL A 112 -4.38 21.39 8.65
N ASN A 113 -3.47 21.38 9.62
CA ASN A 113 -2.11 21.90 9.42
C ASN A 113 -1.40 21.28 8.20
N THR A 114 -1.45 19.95 8.07
CA THR A 114 -0.86 19.24 6.93
C THR A 114 -1.59 19.57 5.63
N ILE A 115 -2.92 19.63 5.66
CA ILE A 115 -3.74 19.97 4.49
C ILE A 115 -3.44 21.38 4.01
N ASP A 116 -3.33 22.36 4.90
CA ASP A 116 -3.11 23.76 4.57
C ASP A 116 -1.72 23.99 3.96
N ASP A 117 -0.65 23.41 4.53
CA ASP A 117 0.71 23.53 3.94
C ASP A 117 0.74 22.97 2.52
N LEU A 118 0.19 21.77 2.31
CA LEU A 118 0.23 21.12 1.01
C LEU A 118 -0.70 21.80 -0.01
N THR A 119 -1.87 22.27 0.42
CA THR A 119 -2.79 23.07 -0.40
C THR A 119 -2.14 24.36 -0.85
N GLU A 120 -1.44 25.08 0.03
CA GLU A 120 -0.70 26.29 -0.33
C GLU A 120 0.48 25.98 -1.26
N ARG A 121 1.30 24.99 -0.89
CA ARG A 121 2.51 24.57 -1.62
C ARG A 121 2.22 24.14 -3.05
N TYR A 122 1.13 23.39 -3.24
CA TYR A 122 0.70 22.92 -4.55
C TYR A 122 -0.36 23.81 -5.18
N ARG A 123 -0.79 24.89 -4.51
CA ARG A 123 -1.80 25.84 -4.98
C ARG A 123 -3.08 25.13 -5.41
N LEU A 124 -3.61 24.28 -4.54
CA LEU A 124 -4.88 23.60 -4.80
C LEU A 124 -6.01 24.64 -4.85
N GLY A 125 -6.94 24.47 -5.78
CA GLY A 125 -8.11 25.34 -5.93
C GLY A 125 -9.30 24.66 -6.61
N PRO A 126 -10.31 25.44 -7.04
CA PRO A 126 -11.55 24.89 -7.60
C PRO A 126 -11.40 24.06 -8.87
N ASP A 127 -10.32 24.27 -9.62
CA ASP A 127 -10.02 23.50 -10.84
C ASP A 127 -9.28 22.19 -10.54
N ASP A 128 -8.89 21.94 -9.29
CA ASP A 128 -8.12 20.76 -8.92
C ASP A 128 -8.98 19.56 -8.58
N ARG A 129 -8.45 18.39 -8.94
CA ARG A 129 -9.11 17.11 -8.78
C ARG A 129 -8.10 16.08 -8.31
N THR A 130 -8.41 15.38 -7.23
CA THR A 130 -7.60 14.26 -6.74
C THR A 130 -8.25 12.94 -7.12
N LEU A 131 -7.45 11.93 -7.46
CA LEU A 131 -7.93 10.55 -7.51
C LEU A 131 -7.72 9.91 -6.13
N ALA A 132 -8.80 9.65 -5.41
CA ALA A 132 -8.74 9.11 -4.06
C ALA A 132 -8.45 7.61 -4.05
N LEU A 133 -7.22 7.21 -4.37
CA LEU A 133 -6.80 5.80 -4.41
C LEU A 133 -6.67 5.18 -3.01
N SER A 134 -6.38 5.97 -1.98
CA SER A 134 -6.10 5.46 -0.64
C SER A 134 -7.37 4.88 0.00
N ALA A 135 -7.26 3.73 0.67
CA ALA A 135 -8.36 3.21 1.47
C ALA A 135 -8.68 4.17 2.63
N LEU A 136 -9.94 4.27 3.04
CA LEU A 136 -10.36 5.24 4.07
C LEU A 136 -9.69 4.95 5.43
N ASP A 137 -9.31 3.70 5.70
CA ASP A 137 -8.56 3.28 6.88
C ASP A 137 -7.05 3.52 6.79
N PHE A 138 -6.59 4.24 5.76
CA PHE A 138 -5.26 4.81 5.62
C PHE A 138 -5.29 6.33 5.76
N ASP A 139 -4.31 6.90 6.45
CA ASP A 139 -4.20 8.35 6.68
C ASP A 139 -4.02 9.16 5.39
N LEU A 140 -3.39 8.58 4.36
CA LEU A 140 -3.31 9.22 3.03
C LEU A 140 -4.68 9.60 2.45
N SER A 141 -5.75 8.86 2.80
CA SER A 141 -7.11 9.19 2.34
C SER A 141 -7.62 10.52 2.89
N VAL A 142 -7.06 10.99 4.01
CA VAL A 142 -7.43 12.28 4.61
C VAL A 142 -7.01 13.41 3.66
N PHE A 143 -5.81 13.34 3.07
CA PHE A 143 -5.43 14.31 2.04
C PHE A 143 -6.27 14.13 0.77
N ASP A 144 -6.44 12.89 0.30
CA ASP A 144 -7.18 12.59 -0.93
C ASP A 144 -8.58 13.22 -0.94
N ILE A 145 -9.24 13.25 0.21
CA ILE A 145 -10.61 13.72 0.40
C ILE A 145 -10.63 15.19 0.81
N PHE A 146 -9.98 15.55 1.91
CA PHE A 146 -10.24 16.85 2.55
C PHE A 146 -9.46 18.01 1.95
N ALA A 147 -8.28 17.77 1.36
CA ALA A 147 -7.50 18.83 0.71
C ALA A 147 -8.18 19.44 -0.53
N PRO A 148 -8.67 18.66 -1.52
CA PRO A 148 -9.39 19.25 -2.65
C PRO A 148 -10.73 19.86 -2.22
N LEU A 149 -11.47 19.23 -1.29
CA LEU A 149 -12.77 19.75 -0.85
C LEU A 149 -12.64 21.06 -0.07
N SER A 150 -11.59 21.23 0.75
CA SER A 150 -11.34 22.49 1.46
C SER A 150 -10.90 23.62 0.52
N ALA A 151 -10.23 23.27 -0.60
CA ALA A 151 -9.83 24.21 -1.64
C ALA A 151 -10.92 24.52 -2.69
N GLY A 152 -12.12 23.94 -2.55
CA GLY A 152 -13.23 24.09 -3.50
C GLY A 152 -13.11 23.24 -4.77
N GLY A 153 -12.12 22.35 -4.84
CA GLY A 153 -11.93 21.38 -5.91
C GLY A 153 -12.82 20.14 -5.75
N ALA A 154 -12.46 19.05 -6.43
CA ALA A 154 -13.25 17.82 -6.45
C ALA A 154 -12.44 16.56 -6.12
N VAL A 155 -13.14 15.54 -5.62
CA VAL A 155 -12.59 14.21 -5.37
C VAL A 155 -13.13 13.25 -6.42
N VAL A 156 -12.25 12.62 -7.18
CA VAL A 156 -12.58 11.51 -8.07
C VAL A 156 -12.42 10.23 -7.25
N VAL A 157 -13.54 9.60 -6.90
CA VAL A 157 -13.52 8.36 -6.13
C VAL A 157 -13.55 7.17 -7.11
N PRO A 158 -12.54 6.28 -7.08
CA PRO A 158 -12.59 5.02 -7.82
C PRO A 158 -13.64 4.08 -7.20
N ASP A 159 -14.22 3.20 -8.02
CA ASP A 159 -15.06 2.11 -7.50
C ASP A 159 -14.20 0.87 -7.12
N ASP A 160 -14.84 -0.19 -6.61
CA ASP A 160 -14.10 -1.42 -6.29
C ASP A 160 -13.48 -2.07 -7.54
N ALA A 161 -14.12 -1.95 -8.71
CA ALA A 161 -13.60 -2.52 -9.96
C ALA A 161 -12.30 -1.83 -10.43
N ASP A 162 -12.08 -0.57 -10.01
CA ASP A 162 -10.84 0.16 -10.22
C ASP A 162 -9.73 -0.25 -9.23
N ARG A 163 -10.03 -0.97 -8.15
CA ARG A 163 -9.04 -1.32 -7.12
C ARG A 163 -7.91 -2.18 -7.72
N HIS A 164 -6.68 -1.68 -7.59
CA HIS A 164 -5.45 -2.29 -8.12
C HIS A 164 -5.41 -2.48 -9.65
N GLU A 165 -6.16 -1.66 -10.41
CA GLU A 165 -6.22 -1.75 -11.88
C GLU A 165 -5.68 -0.47 -12.56
N PRO A 166 -4.37 -0.38 -12.85
CA PRO A 166 -3.72 0.82 -13.40
C PRO A 166 -4.30 1.31 -14.73
N ALA A 167 -4.72 0.39 -15.60
CA ALA A 167 -5.38 0.74 -16.86
C ALA A 167 -6.70 1.50 -16.63
N ARG A 168 -7.41 1.21 -15.53
CA ARG A 168 -8.62 1.94 -15.14
C ARG A 168 -8.26 3.29 -14.53
N TRP A 169 -7.23 3.35 -13.69
CA TRP A 169 -6.72 4.61 -13.16
C TRP A 169 -6.31 5.58 -14.27
N LEU A 170 -5.59 5.10 -15.30
CA LEU A 170 -5.23 5.92 -16.47
C LEU A 170 -6.44 6.52 -17.17
N ARG A 171 -7.53 5.75 -17.31
CA ARG A 171 -8.78 6.25 -17.89
C ARG A 171 -9.39 7.34 -17.00
N ARG A 172 -9.52 7.10 -15.69
CA ARG A 172 -10.04 8.10 -14.73
C ARG A 172 -9.19 9.37 -14.71
N LEU A 173 -7.86 9.24 -14.78
CA LEU A 173 -6.95 10.39 -14.86
C LEU A 173 -7.28 11.31 -16.04
N ARG A 174 -7.61 10.72 -17.21
CA ARG A 174 -7.94 11.46 -18.43
C ARG A 174 -9.39 11.96 -18.43
N ASP A 175 -10.34 11.04 -18.22
CA ASP A 175 -11.78 11.29 -18.33
C ASP A 175 -12.23 12.32 -17.29
N ASP A 176 -11.75 12.17 -16.05
CA ASP A 176 -12.07 13.08 -14.96
C ASP A 176 -11.06 14.22 -14.79
N ARG A 177 -10.04 14.32 -15.68
CA ARG A 177 -9.02 15.38 -15.68
C ARG A 177 -8.36 15.57 -14.30
N VAL A 178 -7.88 14.48 -13.71
CA VAL A 178 -7.20 14.51 -12.40
C VAL A 178 -5.96 15.39 -12.50
N THR A 179 -5.74 16.26 -11.50
CA THR A 179 -4.64 17.22 -11.47
C THR A 179 -3.59 16.91 -10.40
N VAL A 180 -4.00 16.30 -9.28
CA VAL A 180 -3.10 15.95 -8.18
C VAL A 180 -3.28 14.48 -7.84
N LEU A 181 -2.18 13.74 -7.75
CA LEU A 181 -2.17 12.37 -7.27
C LEU A 181 -1.40 12.29 -5.95
N ASN A 182 -2.08 11.84 -4.90
CA ASN A 182 -1.47 11.45 -3.63
C ASN A 182 -1.59 9.94 -3.47
N CYS A 183 -0.48 9.24 -3.35
CA CYS A 183 -0.50 7.79 -3.22
C CYS A 183 0.80 7.23 -2.64
N VAL A 184 0.84 5.91 -2.49
CA VAL A 184 2.07 5.20 -2.12
C VAL A 184 2.93 4.92 -3.37
N PRO A 185 4.26 4.85 -3.24
CA PRO A 185 5.17 4.65 -4.37
C PRO A 185 4.80 3.48 -5.29
N ALA A 186 4.36 2.36 -4.70
CA ALA A 186 3.96 1.18 -5.47
C ALA A 186 2.77 1.42 -6.41
N LEU A 187 1.80 2.28 -6.02
CA LEU A 187 0.66 2.60 -6.88
C LEU A 187 1.07 3.54 -8.01
N LEU A 188 1.97 4.49 -7.74
CA LEU A 188 2.55 5.31 -8.80
C LEU A 188 3.33 4.44 -9.78
N ASP A 189 4.17 3.53 -9.29
CA ASP A 189 4.97 2.64 -10.13
C ASP A 189 4.09 1.84 -11.09
N MET A 190 3.03 1.20 -10.56
CA MET A 190 2.02 0.52 -11.36
C MET A 190 1.38 1.46 -12.42
N LEU A 191 1.07 2.70 -12.05
CA LEU A 191 0.50 3.70 -12.96
C LEU A 191 1.49 4.14 -14.05
N LEU A 192 2.76 4.36 -13.70
CA LEU A 192 3.83 4.72 -14.63
C LEU A 192 4.08 3.57 -15.61
N THR A 193 4.19 2.34 -15.12
CA THR A 193 4.34 1.15 -15.96
C THR A 193 3.19 1.04 -16.95
N ALA A 194 1.94 1.24 -16.52
CA ALA A 194 0.81 1.23 -17.44
C ALA A 194 0.86 2.41 -18.42
N GLY A 195 1.28 3.60 -17.98
CA GLY A 195 1.41 4.80 -18.80
C GLY A 195 2.50 4.68 -19.87
N GLU A 196 3.63 4.06 -19.55
CA GLU A 196 4.75 3.77 -20.46
C GLU A 196 4.33 2.83 -21.61
N GLN A 197 3.39 1.93 -21.35
CA GLN A 197 2.86 1.01 -22.38
C GLN A 197 1.64 1.59 -23.12
N ALA A 198 0.99 2.63 -22.59
CA ALA A 198 -0.20 3.20 -23.20
C ALA A 198 0.16 4.14 -24.35
N ALA A 199 -0.51 3.99 -25.50
CA ALA A 199 -0.30 4.86 -26.67
C ALA A 199 -0.46 6.36 -26.37
N ASN A 200 -1.30 6.70 -25.39
CA ASN A 200 -1.59 8.08 -24.99
C ASN A 200 -0.93 8.49 -23.65
N GLY A 201 0.08 7.75 -23.16
CA GLY A 201 0.87 8.13 -21.98
C GLY A 201 0.07 8.34 -20.69
N LEU A 202 0.48 9.29 -19.85
CA LEU A 202 -0.33 9.79 -18.71
C LEU A 202 -1.26 10.93 -19.15
N ALA A 203 -2.20 11.33 -18.29
CA ALA A 203 -3.04 12.48 -18.55
C ALA A 203 -2.27 13.80 -18.37
N ASP A 204 -2.27 14.66 -19.40
CA ASP A 204 -1.62 15.98 -19.36
C ASP A 204 -2.17 16.93 -18.28
N SER A 205 -3.38 16.64 -17.76
CA SER A 205 -3.96 17.40 -16.65
C SER A 205 -3.22 17.20 -15.33
N LEU A 206 -2.50 16.07 -15.18
CA LEU A 206 -1.79 15.73 -13.96
C LEU A 206 -0.57 16.66 -13.80
N ARG A 207 -0.65 17.55 -12.81
CA ARG A 207 0.35 18.61 -12.56
C ARG A 207 1.19 18.37 -11.31
N ALA A 208 0.75 17.52 -10.40
CA ALA A 208 1.50 17.18 -9.19
C ALA A 208 1.28 15.72 -8.78
N VAL A 209 2.36 15.04 -8.44
CA VAL A 209 2.37 13.73 -7.81
C VAL A 209 3.13 13.85 -6.49
N ILE A 210 2.45 13.51 -5.40
CA ILE A 210 3.00 13.50 -4.06
C ILE A 210 2.93 12.08 -3.50
N LEU A 211 4.04 11.59 -2.97
CA LEU A 211 4.17 10.20 -2.54
C LEU A 211 4.51 10.10 -1.07
N GLY A 212 3.84 9.22 -0.34
CA GLY A 212 4.15 8.94 1.05
C GLY A 212 3.84 7.51 1.47
N GLY A 213 4.04 7.20 2.74
CA GLY A 213 3.67 5.91 3.33
C GLY A 213 4.67 4.76 3.12
N ASP A 214 5.61 4.88 2.18
CA ASP A 214 6.67 3.87 1.95
C ASP A 214 7.98 4.51 1.44
N TRP A 215 9.00 3.67 1.21
CA TRP A 215 10.22 4.06 0.52
C TRP A 215 9.90 4.55 -0.90
N VAL A 216 10.24 5.81 -1.19
CA VAL A 216 10.11 6.40 -2.53
C VAL A 216 11.37 6.08 -3.33
N THR A 217 11.29 5.15 -4.29
CA THR A 217 12.47 4.77 -5.09
C THR A 217 12.95 5.94 -5.94
N THR A 218 14.26 6.00 -6.18
CA THR A 218 14.93 7.14 -6.83
C THR A 218 14.70 7.19 -8.35
N ASP A 219 14.15 6.15 -8.96
CA ASP A 219 13.81 6.10 -10.39
C ASP A 219 12.47 6.76 -10.72
N LEU A 220 11.51 6.76 -9.79
CA LEU A 220 10.15 7.27 -10.02
C LEU A 220 10.08 8.72 -10.50
N PRO A 221 10.86 9.68 -9.97
CA PRO A 221 10.84 11.05 -10.48
C PRO A 221 11.26 11.11 -11.95
N GLY A 222 12.30 10.37 -12.34
CA GLY A 222 12.79 10.34 -13.72
C GLY A 222 11.76 9.78 -14.68
N ARG A 223 11.13 8.66 -14.31
CA ARG A 223 10.06 8.02 -15.09
C ARG A 223 8.83 8.92 -15.23
N LEU A 224 8.40 9.58 -14.15
CA LEU A 224 7.31 10.55 -14.20
C LEU A 224 7.64 11.71 -15.16
N HIS A 225 8.80 12.34 -15.02
CA HIS A 225 9.17 13.48 -15.85
C HIS A 225 9.42 13.11 -17.32
N ALA A 226 9.76 11.86 -17.62
CA ALA A 226 9.84 11.36 -19.00
C ALA A 226 8.47 11.35 -19.69
N LEU A 227 7.40 11.07 -18.94
CA LEU A 227 6.02 11.09 -19.43
C LEU A 227 5.38 12.48 -19.33
N LEU A 228 5.65 13.22 -18.25
CA LEU A 228 5.09 14.54 -17.93
C LEU A 228 6.18 15.49 -17.42
N PRO A 229 6.95 16.15 -18.30
CA PRO A 229 8.10 16.98 -17.90
C PRO A 229 7.78 18.15 -16.97
N ALA A 230 6.53 18.65 -17.00
CA ALA A 230 6.07 19.77 -16.19
C ALA A 230 5.39 19.33 -14.88
N CYS A 231 5.15 18.04 -14.67
CA CYS A 231 4.51 17.55 -13.46
C CYS A 231 5.47 17.69 -12.28
N ARG A 232 4.99 18.25 -11.17
CA ARG A 232 5.78 18.32 -9.92
C ARG A 232 5.83 16.94 -9.28
N PHE A 233 7.00 16.58 -8.76
CA PHE A 233 7.19 15.38 -7.96
C PHE A 233 7.63 15.75 -6.55
N ALA A 234 7.00 15.13 -5.53
CA ALA A 234 7.51 15.21 -4.16
C ALA A 234 7.39 13.89 -3.40
N GLY A 235 8.44 13.55 -2.66
CA GLY A 235 8.40 12.55 -1.61
C GLY A 235 8.02 13.20 -0.28
N LEU A 236 7.13 12.55 0.47
CA LEU A 236 6.60 13.00 1.75
C LEU A 236 6.94 11.96 2.82
N GLY A 237 7.44 12.42 3.96
CA GLY A 237 7.68 11.62 5.16
C GLY A 237 6.60 11.88 6.20
N GLY A 238 6.24 10.87 6.99
CA GLY A 238 5.19 11.01 8.01
C GLY A 238 4.79 9.69 8.66
N THR A 239 3.96 9.81 9.69
CA THR A 239 3.34 8.70 10.40
C THR A 239 1.90 9.06 10.74
N THR A 240 1.06 8.06 10.97
CA THR A 240 -0.32 8.28 11.43
C THR A 240 -0.39 9.10 12.73
N GLU A 241 0.59 8.92 13.62
CA GLU A 241 0.70 9.68 14.86
C GLU A 241 1.13 11.15 14.68
N THR A 242 1.43 11.57 13.44
CA THR A 242 1.86 12.93 13.09
C THR A 242 1.05 13.51 11.93
N ALA A 243 -0.21 13.08 11.81
CA ALA A 243 -1.22 13.58 10.87
C ALA A 243 -0.77 13.55 9.40
N ILE A 244 -0.73 12.33 8.83
CA ILE A 244 -0.50 12.02 7.41
C ILE A 244 0.97 12.24 6.99
N HIS A 245 1.37 13.50 6.87
CA HIS A 245 2.68 13.92 6.38
C HIS A 245 3.26 14.97 7.33
N SER A 246 4.58 14.96 7.45
CA SER A 246 5.33 15.80 8.39
C SER A 246 6.55 16.44 7.73
N THR A 247 7.02 15.88 6.62
CA THR A 247 8.15 16.40 5.86
C THR A 247 7.89 16.29 4.35
N VAL A 248 8.58 17.13 3.57
CA VAL A 248 8.51 17.15 2.11
C VAL A 248 9.88 17.30 1.48
N HIS A 249 10.11 16.54 0.42
CA HIS A 249 11.25 16.69 -0.49
C HIS A 249 10.74 16.76 -1.93
N GLU A 250 10.82 17.94 -2.54
CA GLU A 250 10.50 18.11 -3.96
C GLU A 250 11.70 17.73 -4.82
N VAL A 251 11.44 17.01 -5.92
CA VAL A 251 12.46 16.64 -6.91
C VAL A 251 12.12 17.35 -8.22
N PRO A 252 12.75 18.49 -8.52
CA PRO A 252 12.55 19.19 -9.79
C PRO A 252 12.93 18.32 -10.99
N ALA A 253 12.25 18.52 -12.12
CA ALA A 253 12.62 17.88 -13.39
C ALA A 253 14.08 18.16 -13.77
N GLY A 254 14.79 17.13 -14.21
CA GLY A 254 16.22 17.20 -14.57
C GLY A 254 17.17 17.18 -13.37
N THR A 255 16.68 17.02 -12.13
CA THR A 255 17.55 16.84 -10.96
C THR A 255 18.21 15.47 -10.99
N GLU A 256 19.54 15.42 -11.01
CA GLU A 256 20.29 14.19 -10.82
C GLU A 256 20.30 13.82 -9.33
N LEU A 257 19.72 12.68 -9.00
CA LEU A 257 19.67 12.20 -7.62
C LEU A 257 20.98 11.53 -7.22
N PRO A 258 21.52 11.80 -6.02
CA PRO A 258 22.71 11.15 -5.54
C PRO A 258 22.62 9.62 -5.53
N SER A 259 23.63 8.95 -6.08
CA SER A 259 23.66 7.47 -6.21
C SER A 259 23.69 6.72 -4.87
N TRP A 260 24.06 7.39 -3.77
CA TRP A 260 24.07 6.80 -2.43
C TRP A 260 22.71 6.88 -1.72
N TRP A 261 21.75 7.63 -2.25
CA TRP A 261 20.39 7.65 -1.70
C TRP A 261 19.71 6.32 -1.97
N ARG A 262 19.24 5.69 -0.89
CA ARG A 262 18.44 4.46 -0.96
C ARG A 262 17.01 4.74 -1.45
N SER A 263 16.54 5.96 -1.22
CA SER A 263 15.24 6.48 -1.61
C SER A 263 15.32 8.00 -1.67
N VAL A 264 14.31 8.63 -2.25
CA VAL A 264 14.07 10.06 -2.05
C VAL A 264 14.00 10.33 -0.53
N PRO A 265 14.72 11.34 -0.01
CA PRO A 265 14.79 11.62 1.41
C PRO A 265 13.47 12.20 1.94
N TYR A 266 13.31 12.22 3.26
CA TYR A 266 12.17 12.88 3.91
C TYR A 266 12.18 14.40 3.70
N GLY A 267 13.35 15.00 3.44
CA GLY A 267 13.43 16.42 3.09
C GLY A 267 13.33 17.33 4.30
N LYS A 268 12.45 18.33 4.23
CA LYS A 268 12.32 19.37 5.27
C LYS A 268 10.94 19.30 5.93
N PRO A 269 10.80 19.72 7.20
CA PRO A 269 9.49 19.76 7.86
C PRO A 269 8.47 20.62 7.12
N LEU A 270 7.19 20.24 7.20
CA LEU A 270 6.07 21.09 6.78
C LEU A 270 5.91 22.30 7.73
N ALA A 271 5.04 23.26 7.38
CA ALA A 271 4.66 24.35 8.26
C ALA A 271 4.20 23.83 9.63
N ASN A 272 4.64 24.53 10.69
CA ASN A 272 4.38 24.22 12.10
C ASN A 272 4.80 22.82 12.57
N VAL A 273 5.60 22.10 11.77
CA VAL A 273 6.19 20.81 12.14
C VAL A 273 7.65 21.01 12.52
N GLN A 274 8.07 20.32 13.58
CA GLN A 274 9.46 20.27 14.01
C GLN A 274 9.98 18.84 13.90
N CYS A 275 11.23 18.68 13.47
CA CYS A 275 11.90 17.38 13.42
C CYS A 275 13.20 17.45 14.22
N ARG A 276 13.52 16.36 14.92
CA ARG A 276 14.80 16.17 15.61
C ARG A 276 15.34 14.79 15.32
N VAL A 277 16.65 14.68 15.12
CA VAL A 277 17.35 13.40 15.07
C VAL A 277 18.12 13.26 16.38
N VAL A 278 17.73 12.31 17.22
CA VAL A 278 18.21 12.24 18.60
C VAL A 278 18.89 10.92 18.95
N ASP A 279 19.70 10.95 20.00
CA ASP A 279 20.22 9.75 20.65
C ASP A 279 19.22 9.10 21.63
N HIS A 280 19.65 8.02 22.30
CA HIS A 280 18.81 7.29 23.26
C HIS A 280 18.47 8.11 24.53
N LEU A 281 19.14 9.25 24.76
CA LEU A 281 18.85 10.20 25.84
C LEU A 281 18.07 11.43 25.33
N GLY A 282 17.63 11.41 24.06
CA GLY A 282 16.91 12.50 23.41
C GLY A 282 17.78 13.73 23.09
N ARG A 283 19.10 13.60 23.08
CA ARG A 283 20.01 14.71 22.69
C ARG A 283 20.18 14.73 21.18
N ASP A 284 20.22 15.92 20.60
CA ASP A 284 20.37 16.08 19.14
C ASP A 284 21.69 15.48 18.64
N ARG A 285 21.61 14.85 17.48
CA ARG A 285 22.76 14.32 16.75
C ARG A 285 23.32 15.40 15.81
N PRO A 286 24.65 15.47 15.65
CA PRO A 286 25.26 16.24 14.58
C PRO A 286 24.83 15.73 13.20
N ASP A 287 25.02 16.56 12.18
CA ASP A 287 24.82 16.17 10.79
C ASP A 287 25.58 14.89 10.44
N HIS A 288 25.02 14.11 9.53
CA HIS A 288 25.44 12.78 9.08
C HIS A 288 25.39 11.67 10.14
N VAL A 289 25.19 11.96 11.42
CA VAL A 289 25.14 10.95 12.48
C VAL A 289 23.72 10.39 12.62
N PRO A 290 23.50 9.07 12.39
CA PRO A 290 22.17 8.49 12.54
C PRO A 290 21.63 8.58 13.98
N GLY A 291 20.33 8.84 14.08
CA GLY A 291 19.58 8.87 15.33
C GLY A 291 18.09 8.56 15.11
N GLU A 292 17.34 8.46 16.21
CA GLU A 292 15.89 8.30 16.13
C GLU A 292 15.24 9.62 15.71
N LEU A 293 14.33 9.58 14.74
CA LEU A 293 13.55 10.73 14.33
C LEU A 293 12.42 10.99 15.32
N TRP A 294 12.38 12.18 15.90
CA TRP A 294 11.27 12.69 16.69
C TRP A 294 10.58 13.80 15.92
N ILE A 295 9.24 13.80 15.93
CA ILE A 295 8.42 14.79 15.22
C ILE A 295 7.56 15.52 16.25
N GLY A 296 7.61 16.85 16.24
CA GLY A 296 6.87 17.73 17.12
C GLY A 296 6.06 18.78 16.36
N GLY A 297 5.34 19.62 17.10
CA GLY A 297 4.53 20.70 16.54
C GLY A 297 3.07 20.31 16.30
N ASP A 298 2.40 21.06 15.43
CA ASP A 298 0.93 21.06 15.36
C ASP A 298 0.33 19.81 14.72
N GLY A 299 1.14 19.05 13.98
CA GLY A 299 0.74 17.77 13.38
C GLY A 299 0.67 16.59 14.37
N VAL A 300 1.10 16.74 15.63
CA VAL A 300 1.19 15.61 16.57
C VAL A 300 -0.19 15.18 17.06
N ALA A 301 -0.52 13.90 16.88
CA ALA A 301 -1.77 13.28 17.32
C ALA A 301 -1.95 13.33 18.85
N ARG A 302 -3.20 13.27 19.34
CA ARG A 302 -3.50 13.28 20.78
C ARG A 302 -2.92 12.07 21.51
N GLY A 303 -2.85 10.92 20.88
CA GLY A 303 -2.30 9.70 21.50
C GLY A 303 -2.99 8.45 21.00
N TYR A 304 -2.86 7.37 21.78
CA TYR A 304 -3.52 6.10 21.51
C TYR A 304 -4.81 5.96 22.34
N ARG A 305 -5.91 5.67 21.66
CA ARG A 305 -7.24 5.48 22.25
C ARG A 305 -7.20 4.35 23.29
N GLY A 306 -7.50 4.70 24.55
CA GLY A 306 -7.59 3.72 25.63
C GLY A 306 -6.25 3.13 26.08
N ASP A 307 -5.11 3.69 25.65
CA ASP A 307 -3.77 3.18 25.98
C ASP A 307 -2.86 4.32 26.47
N PRO A 308 -3.04 4.77 27.74
CA PRO A 308 -2.26 5.87 28.30
C PRO A 308 -0.78 5.51 28.51
N GLU A 309 -0.46 4.25 28.76
CA GLU A 309 0.93 3.79 28.97
C GLU A 309 1.73 3.91 27.68
N ARG A 310 1.22 3.37 26.56
CA ARG A 310 1.87 3.49 25.25
C ARG A 310 1.88 4.94 24.78
N THR A 311 0.86 5.71 25.12
CA THR A 311 0.83 7.14 24.83
C THR A 311 1.96 7.87 25.53
N ALA A 312 2.19 7.62 26.83
CA ALA A 312 3.28 8.24 27.58
C ALA A 312 4.67 7.78 27.09
N ASP A 313 4.83 6.53 26.64
CA ASP A 313 6.09 6.04 26.07
C ASP A 313 6.45 6.73 24.73
N ARG A 314 5.45 6.96 23.88
CA ARG A 314 5.66 7.45 22.50
C ARG A 314 5.47 8.94 22.30
N PHE A 315 4.63 9.58 23.11
CA PHE A 315 4.37 11.01 23.04
C PHE A 315 4.97 11.68 24.28
N VAL A 316 6.17 12.22 24.12
CA VAL A 316 6.96 12.78 25.21
C VAL A 316 6.95 14.30 25.14
N GLU A 317 6.92 14.96 26.28
CA GLU A 317 7.05 16.42 26.35
C GLU A 317 8.48 16.78 26.74
N ARG A 318 9.06 17.74 26.00
CA ARG A 318 10.40 18.24 26.28
C ARG A 318 10.49 19.71 25.88
N ASP A 319 10.95 20.54 26.81
CA ASP A 319 11.13 21.98 26.63
C ASP A 319 9.85 22.68 26.15
N GLY A 320 8.69 22.25 26.66
CA GLY A 320 7.37 22.78 26.31
C GLY A 320 6.84 22.34 24.94
N VAL A 321 7.57 21.46 24.23
CA VAL A 321 7.14 20.89 22.95
C VAL A 321 6.79 19.42 23.13
N ARG A 322 5.67 19.01 22.55
CA ARG A 322 5.26 17.61 22.49
C ARG A 322 5.87 16.93 21.26
N TRP A 323 6.52 15.80 21.49
CA TRP A 323 7.24 15.02 20.49
C TRP A 323 6.67 13.62 20.38
N TYR A 324 6.45 13.16 19.16
CA TYR A 324 6.22 11.76 18.86
C TYR A 324 7.53 11.05 18.48
N ARG A 325 7.81 9.94 19.15
CA ARG A 325 8.98 9.07 18.93
C ARG A 325 8.67 8.05 17.83
N THR A 326 9.07 8.36 16.60
CA THR A 326 8.65 7.61 15.40
C THR A 326 9.16 6.18 15.34
N GLY A 327 10.30 5.89 15.96
CA GLY A 327 11.07 4.66 15.76
C GLY A 327 11.82 4.58 14.42
N ASP A 328 11.70 5.60 13.57
CA ASP A 328 12.47 5.73 12.33
C ASP A 328 13.91 6.15 12.66
N LEU A 329 14.87 5.57 11.92
CA LEU A 329 16.27 5.97 11.92
C LEU A 329 16.48 6.98 10.80
N ALA A 330 17.00 8.15 11.13
CA ALA A 330 17.26 9.22 10.17
C ALA A 330 18.58 9.93 10.49
N ARG A 331 19.01 10.81 9.58
CA ARG A 331 20.10 11.77 9.81
C ARG A 331 19.86 13.06 9.04
N TYR A 332 20.39 14.15 9.53
CA TYR A 332 20.47 15.39 8.76
C TYR A 332 21.67 15.36 7.81
N LEU A 333 21.48 15.93 6.63
CA LEU A 333 22.54 16.37 5.75
C LEU A 333 22.84 17.86 6.03
N PRO A 334 24.02 18.38 5.64
CA PRO A 334 24.46 19.75 5.97
C PRO A 334 23.56 20.86 5.42
N ASP A 335 22.72 20.57 4.43
CA ASP A 335 21.74 21.48 3.83
C ASP A 335 20.38 21.48 4.57
N GLY A 336 20.28 20.73 5.67
CA GLY A 336 19.06 20.52 6.45
C GLY A 336 18.12 19.46 5.88
N THR A 337 18.52 18.73 4.84
CA THR A 337 17.73 17.61 4.30
C THR A 337 17.76 16.43 5.28
N LEU A 338 16.58 15.95 5.67
CA LEU A 338 16.41 14.77 6.50
C LEU A 338 16.42 13.51 5.63
N GLU A 339 17.44 12.68 5.78
CA GLU A 339 17.56 11.39 5.10
C GLU A 339 16.99 10.27 5.98
N PHE A 340 16.05 9.50 5.43
CA PHE A 340 15.51 8.30 6.08
C PHE A 340 16.41 7.09 5.83
N LEU A 341 16.72 6.34 6.88
CA LEU A 341 17.67 5.22 6.86
C LEU A 341 17.02 3.87 7.16
N GLY A 342 15.73 3.85 7.49
CA GLY A 342 14.97 2.66 7.86
C GLY A 342 14.44 2.74 9.29
N ARG A 343 14.09 1.59 9.88
CA ARG A 343 13.51 1.53 11.22
C ARG A 343 14.49 0.96 12.24
N ARG A 344 14.39 1.45 13.48
CA ARG A 344 15.14 0.91 14.62
C ARG A 344 14.50 -0.38 15.16
N ASP A 345 13.17 -0.48 15.05
CA ASP A 345 12.38 -1.62 15.49
C ASP A 345 12.14 -2.65 14.36
N HIS A 346 11.31 -3.66 14.63
CA HIS A 346 10.96 -4.71 13.67
C HIS A 346 9.75 -4.36 12.78
N GLN A 347 9.27 -3.11 12.82
CA GLN A 347 8.23 -2.69 11.89
C GLN A 347 8.80 -2.57 10.48
N VAL A 348 7.97 -2.89 9.51
CA VAL A 348 8.29 -2.73 8.09
C VAL A 348 7.22 -1.89 7.42
N LYS A 349 7.62 -1.07 6.45
CA LYS A 349 6.71 -0.46 5.48
C LYS A 349 6.74 -1.34 4.24
N LEU A 350 5.57 -1.82 3.82
CA LEU A 350 5.43 -2.68 2.66
C LEU A 350 4.15 -2.35 1.89
N ARG A 351 4.29 -2.00 0.61
CA ARG A 351 3.15 -1.64 -0.26
C ARG A 351 2.30 -0.52 0.35
N GLY A 352 2.93 0.37 1.12
CA GLY A 352 2.26 1.45 1.88
C GLY A 352 1.65 1.05 3.22
N TYR A 353 1.65 -0.23 3.57
CA TYR A 353 1.15 -0.72 4.85
C TYR A 353 2.25 -0.67 5.91
N ARG A 354 1.93 -0.14 7.09
CA ARG A 354 2.77 -0.27 8.28
C ARG A 354 2.48 -1.60 8.94
N ILE A 355 3.42 -2.54 8.86
CA ILE A 355 3.26 -3.91 9.33
C ILE A 355 4.18 -4.15 10.53
N GLU A 356 3.58 -4.58 11.63
CA GLU A 356 4.29 -5.10 12.79
C GLU A 356 4.53 -6.59 12.58
N LEU A 357 5.79 -6.99 12.35
CA LEU A 357 6.12 -8.41 12.17
C LEU A 357 5.71 -9.26 13.39
N GLY A 358 5.69 -8.66 14.59
CA GLY A 358 5.19 -9.32 15.80
C GLY A 358 3.71 -9.66 15.76
N GLU A 359 2.86 -8.88 15.07
CA GLU A 359 1.43 -9.19 14.89
C GLU A 359 1.25 -10.43 14.00
N ILE A 360 2.08 -10.55 12.96
CA ILE A 360 2.13 -11.75 12.11
C ILE A 360 2.60 -12.96 12.92
N GLU A 361 3.68 -12.82 13.71
CA GLU A 361 4.22 -13.87 14.57
C GLU A 361 3.18 -14.36 15.61
N ALA A 362 2.43 -13.44 16.21
CA ALA A 362 1.36 -13.75 17.16
C ALA A 362 0.21 -14.52 16.50
N ALA A 363 -0.26 -14.07 15.33
CA ALA A 363 -1.32 -14.77 14.59
C ALA A 363 -0.89 -16.17 14.13
N LEU A 364 0.34 -16.32 13.64
CA LEU A 364 0.89 -17.63 13.27
C LEU A 364 0.97 -18.56 14.48
N THR A 365 1.38 -18.06 15.64
CA THR A 365 1.49 -18.85 16.88
C THR A 365 0.12 -19.19 17.47
N ALA A 366 -0.94 -18.45 17.12
CA ALA A 366 -2.31 -18.77 17.51
C ALA A 366 -2.90 -19.96 16.73
N VAL A 367 -2.30 -20.36 15.61
CA VAL A 367 -2.73 -21.53 14.83
C VAL A 367 -2.41 -22.82 15.62
N PRO A 368 -3.41 -23.69 15.91
CA PRO A 368 -3.17 -24.94 16.62
C PRO A 368 -2.10 -25.80 15.93
N GLY A 369 -1.10 -26.23 16.69
CA GLY A 369 0.02 -27.04 16.16
C GLY A 369 1.24 -26.23 15.71
N VAL A 370 1.17 -24.89 15.65
CA VAL A 370 2.35 -24.03 15.50
C VAL A 370 2.95 -23.76 16.88
N ARG A 371 4.23 -24.09 17.07
CA ARG A 371 4.96 -23.91 18.34
C ARG A 371 5.78 -22.62 18.38
N GLN A 372 6.35 -22.23 17.24
CA GLN A 372 7.16 -21.02 17.11
C GLN A 372 6.94 -20.43 15.72
N ALA A 373 6.95 -19.10 15.62
CA ALA A 373 6.87 -18.38 14.37
C ALA A 373 7.81 -17.18 14.37
N VAL A 374 8.40 -16.88 13.22
CA VAL A 374 9.21 -15.69 12.97
C VAL A 374 8.79 -15.11 11.64
N ALA A 375 8.37 -13.85 11.61
CA ALA A 375 8.01 -13.15 10.40
C ALA A 375 9.15 -12.24 9.95
N GLY A 376 9.19 -11.96 8.65
CA GLY A 376 10.19 -11.11 8.02
C GLY A 376 9.71 -10.63 6.66
N VAL A 377 10.64 -10.04 5.92
CA VAL A 377 10.41 -9.55 4.57
C VAL A 377 11.53 -10.04 3.64
N VAL A 378 11.20 -10.20 2.37
CA VAL A 378 12.13 -10.53 1.29
C VAL A 378 12.23 -9.39 0.29
N GLY A 379 13.38 -9.30 -0.38
CA GLY A 379 13.71 -8.22 -1.32
C GLY A 379 14.46 -7.04 -0.67
N SER A 380 15.19 -6.30 -1.51
CA SER A 380 15.89 -5.07 -1.12
C SER A 380 15.64 -3.97 -2.17
N PRO A 381 14.76 -2.99 -1.92
CA PRO A 381 13.95 -2.81 -0.70
C PRO A 381 12.91 -3.93 -0.50
N PRO A 382 12.34 -4.09 0.71
CA PRO A 382 11.32 -5.09 1.01
C PRO A 382 10.15 -5.11 0.00
N ARG A 383 9.76 -6.28 -0.51
CA ARG A 383 8.68 -6.45 -1.52
C ARG A 383 7.58 -7.45 -1.14
N ALA A 384 7.89 -8.41 -0.28
CA ALA A 384 6.94 -9.39 0.20
C ALA A 384 7.23 -9.77 1.66
N THR A 385 6.18 -10.22 2.34
CA THR A 385 6.27 -10.80 3.68
C THR A 385 6.60 -12.28 3.59
N ALA A 386 7.37 -12.76 4.56
CA ALA A 386 7.71 -14.17 4.69
C ALA A 386 7.63 -14.59 6.16
N ALA A 387 7.34 -15.86 6.40
CA ALA A 387 7.35 -16.42 7.73
C ALA A 387 8.12 -17.74 7.78
N ALA A 388 8.69 -18.05 8.94
CA ALA A 388 9.24 -19.34 9.26
C ALA A 388 8.52 -19.88 10.50
N VAL A 389 8.05 -21.12 10.44
CA VAL A 389 7.24 -21.75 11.49
C VAL A 389 7.84 -23.10 11.90
N VAL A 390 7.78 -23.39 13.19
CA VAL A 390 8.00 -24.73 13.73
C VAL A 390 6.63 -25.28 14.09
N ALA A 391 6.16 -26.24 13.31
CA ALA A 391 4.80 -26.78 13.43
C ALA A 391 4.79 -28.31 13.46
N SER A 392 3.65 -28.89 13.84
CA SER A 392 3.43 -30.35 13.79
C SER A 392 3.60 -30.93 12.38
N ALA A 393 3.95 -32.21 12.30
CA ALA A 393 4.32 -32.89 11.05
C ALA A 393 3.16 -32.95 10.03
N ASP A 394 1.93 -33.00 10.52
CA ASP A 394 0.66 -33.04 9.79
C ASP A 394 0.19 -31.66 9.31
N LEU A 395 0.77 -30.56 9.82
CA LEU A 395 0.38 -29.21 9.43
C LEU A 395 1.12 -28.78 8.16
N THR A 396 0.36 -28.49 7.10
CA THR A 396 0.89 -27.95 5.85
C THR A 396 0.94 -26.43 5.89
N GLU A 397 1.86 -25.83 5.12
CA GLU A 397 2.00 -24.37 5.02
C GLU A 397 0.73 -23.71 4.49
N THR A 398 0.04 -24.36 3.55
CA THR A 398 -1.26 -23.91 3.03
C THR A 398 -2.31 -23.85 4.14
N HIS A 399 -2.41 -24.89 4.97
CA HIS A 399 -3.37 -24.90 6.07
C HIS A 399 -3.08 -23.80 7.11
N ILE A 400 -1.79 -23.55 7.40
CA ILE A 400 -1.39 -22.44 8.28
C ILE A 400 -1.84 -21.09 7.71
N LEU A 401 -1.57 -20.86 6.41
CA LEU A 401 -1.98 -19.63 5.73
C LEU A 401 -3.50 -19.44 5.74
N ASP A 402 -4.27 -20.51 5.52
CA ASP A 402 -5.73 -20.46 5.55
C ASP A 402 -6.26 -20.01 6.92
N GLN A 403 -5.71 -20.56 8.01
CA GLN A 403 -6.10 -20.17 9.38
C GLN A 403 -5.71 -18.72 9.72
N VAL A 404 -4.55 -18.26 9.25
CA VAL A 404 -4.07 -16.90 9.52
C VAL A 404 -4.91 -15.83 8.80
N ARG A 405 -5.53 -16.15 7.67
CA ARG A 405 -6.41 -15.22 6.93
C ARG A 405 -7.63 -14.76 7.75
N ASP A 406 -8.07 -15.57 8.71
CA ASP A 406 -9.18 -15.21 9.60
C ASP A 406 -8.75 -14.28 10.75
N LEU A 407 -7.44 -14.18 11.00
CA LEU A 407 -6.87 -13.42 12.12
C LEU A 407 -6.26 -12.10 11.69
N LEU A 408 -5.64 -12.08 10.51
CA LEU A 408 -4.90 -10.94 9.98
C LEU A 408 -5.64 -10.24 8.82
N PRO A 409 -5.41 -8.94 8.61
CA PRO A 409 -5.78 -8.27 7.37
C PRO A 409 -5.08 -8.92 6.18
N PRO A 410 -5.68 -8.91 4.98
CA PRO A 410 -5.10 -9.54 3.80
C PRO A 410 -3.65 -9.14 3.49
N HIS A 411 -3.29 -7.87 3.73
CA HIS A 411 -1.94 -7.34 3.48
C HIS A 411 -0.87 -7.76 4.51
N MET A 412 -1.27 -8.36 5.63
CA MET A 412 -0.35 -8.90 6.66
C MET A 412 -0.21 -10.42 6.61
N VAL A 413 -1.05 -11.11 5.83
CA VAL A 413 -0.93 -12.55 5.64
C VAL A 413 0.38 -12.82 4.89
N PRO A 414 1.29 -13.67 5.42
CA PRO A 414 2.58 -13.94 4.79
C PRO A 414 2.43 -14.38 3.32
N ASP A 415 3.21 -13.80 2.41
CA ASP A 415 3.22 -14.22 1.00
C ASP A 415 3.80 -15.64 0.86
N GLN A 416 4.69 -16.04 1.78
CA GLN A 416 5.23 -17.40 1.91
C GLN A 416 5.44 -17.82 3.38
N VAL A 417 5.27 -19.11 3.67
CA VAL A 417 5.55 -19.72 4.98
C VAL A 417 6.56 -20.83 4.79
N LEU A 418 7.58 -20.88 5.66
CA LEU A 418 8.60 -21.92 5.70
C LEU A 418 8.50 -22.76 6.95
N ARG A 419 8.08 -24.03 6.79
CA ARG A 419 8.12 -24.98 7.89
C ARG A 419 9.54 -25.49 8.11
N LEU A 420 10.03 -25.32 9.33
CA LEU A 420 11.33 -25.79 9.80
C LEU A 420 11.16 -26.75 10.97
N ASP A 421 12.09 -27.70 11.10
CA ASP A 421 12.13 -28.56 12.29
C ASP A 421 12.48 -27.77 13.56
N ALA A 422 13.33 -26.74 13.41
CA ALA A 422 13.71 -25.79 14.44
C ALA A 422 14.09 -24.43 13.82
N LEU A 423 13.86 -23.34 14.56
CA LEU A 423 14.32 -22.02 14.14
C LEU A 423 15.86 -21.94 14.23
N PRO A 424 16.54 -21.35 13.22
CA PRO A 424 17.97 -21.13 13.31
C PRO A 424 18.25 -20.09 14.40
N LEU A 425 19.27 -20.35 15.20
CA LEU A 425 19.69 -19.49 16.30
C LEU A 425 21.13 -19.00 16.07
N THR A 426 21.40 -17.75 16.44
CA THR A 426 22.74 -17.18 16.54
C THR A 426 23.53 -17.87 17.65
N ARG A 427 24.86 -17.64 17.71
CA ARG A 427 25.72 -18.15 18.80
C ARG A 427 25.26 -17.74 20.20
N ASN A 428 24.46 -16.66 20.31
CA ASN A 428 23.92 -16.16 21.58
C ASN A 428 22.50 -16.68 21.88
N GLY A 429 22.00 -17.68 21.13
CA GLY A 429 20.69 -18.28 21.35
C GLY A 429 19.49 -17.44 20.91
N LYS A 430 19.72 -16.27 20.27
CA LYS A 430 18.65 -15.47 19.64
C LYS A 430 18.36 -15.99 18.23
N THR A 431 17.13 -15.88 17.75
CA THR A 431 16.75 -16.20 16.36
C THR A 431 17.69 -15.55 15.34
N ASP A 432 18.26 -16.37 14.46
CA ASP A 432 19.10 -15.91 13.35
C ASP A 432 18.23 -15.49 12.15
N ARG A 433 17.72 -14.25 12.23
CA ARG A 433 16.90 -13.66 11.16
C ARG A 433 17.68 -13.51 9.84
N LYS A 434 19.01 -13.45 9.86
CA LYS A 434 19.83 -13.36 8.63
C LYS A 434 19.83 -14.69 7.88
N THR A 435 19.96 -15.80 8.61
CA THR A 435 19.81 -17.14 8.03
C THR A 435 18.39 -17.36 7.51
N LEU A 436 17.37 -16.93 8.26
CA LEU A 436 15.98 -17.02 7.79
C LEU A 436 15.74 -16.24 6.50
N ALA A 437 16.24 -15.01 6.40
CA ALA A 437 16.16 -14.21 5.17
C ALA A 437 16.76 -14.95 3.95
N ALA A 438 17.96 -15.51 4.12
CA ALA A 438 18.59 -16.29 3.05
C ALA A 438 17.83 -17.58 2.69
N LEU A 439 17.09 -18.18 3.64
CA LEU A 439 16.24 -19.35 3.37
C LEU A 439 14.98 -18.95 2.60
N TRP A 440 14.36 -17.83 2.95
CA TRP A 440 13.21 -17.29 2.23
C TRP A 440 13.56 -16.92 0.78
N ASP A 441 14.75 -16.36 0.54
CA ASP A 441 15.23 -16.05 -0.81
C ASP A 441 15.46 -17.32 -1.66
N ARG A 442 15.85 -18.43 -1.05
CA ARG A 442 16.13 -19.70 -1.76
C ARG A 442 14.88 -20.50 -2.12
N ARG A 443 13.76 -20.26 -1.45
CA ARG A 443 12.58 -21.14 -1.56
C ARG A 443 11.83 -20.98 -2.88
N GLY A 444 12.03 -19.89 -3.61
CA GLY A 444 11.39 -19.62 -4.89
C GLY A 444 11.78 -20.55 -6.05
N GLY A 445 12.30 -21.78 -5.84
CA GLY A 445 12.69 -22.57 -7.01
C GLY A 445 13.11 -24.04 -6.98
N SER A 446 12.86 -24.88 -5.97
CA SER A 446 13.46 -26.24 -5.96
C SER A 446 12.53 -27.45 -5.76
N GLY A 447 11.30 -27.41 -6.29
CA GLY A 447 10.45 -28.60 -6.44
C GLY A 447 10.62 -29.30 -7.80
N ASP A 448 10.17 -30.55 -7.91
CA ASP A 448 10.02 -31.28 -9.18
C ASP A 448 8.98 -30.56 -10.06
N ARG A 449 9.44 -29.67 -10.95
CA ARG A 449 8.58 -28.74 -11.68
C ARG A 449 7.88 -29.46 -12.83
N ARG A 450 6.56 -29.55 -12.76
CA ARG A 450 5.75 -30.02 -13.90
C ARG A 450 5.78 -28.96 -15.01
N PRO A 451 6.10 -29.31 -16.26
CA PRO A 451 6.19 -28.33 -17.33
C PRO A 451 4.81 -27.72 -17.67
N PRO A 452 4.78 -26.51 -18.26
CA PRO A 452 3.58 -25.93 -18.87
C PRO A 452 2.91 -26.91 -19.83
N GLN A 453 1.58 -26.91 -19.89
CA GLN A 453 0.76 -27.78 -20.73
C GLN A 453 -0.13 -26.97 -21.68
N GLY A 454 0.16 -27.07 -22.98
CA GLY A 454 -0.61 -26.43 -24.03
C GLY A 454 -0.21 -24.97 -24.27
N ALA A 455 -0.67 -24.41 -25.39
CA ALA A 455 -0.20 -23.13 -25.90
C ALA A 455 -0.41 -21.96 -24.93
N VAL A 456 -1.54 -21.93 -24.21
CA VAL A 456 -1.84 -20.84 -23.26
C VAL A 456 -0.86 -20.84 -22.08
N GLU A 457 -0.60 -22.01 -21.47
CA GLU A 457 0.36 -22.14 -20.38
C GLU A 457 1.79 -21.78 -20.85
N GLU A 458 2.17 -22.17 -22.07
CA GLU A 458 3.48 -21.85 -22.67
C GLU A 458 3.66 -20.35 -22.92
N VAL A 459 2.65 -19.65 -23.45
CA VAL A 459 2.69 -18.20 -23.63
C VAL A 459 2.79 -17.48 -22.29
N ILE A 460 2.01 -17.91 -21.28
CA ILE A 460 2.09 -17.33 -19.93
C ILE A 460 3.50 -17.52 -19.35
N ALA A 461 4.09 -18.71 -19.47
CA ALA A 461 5.46 -18.97 -19.02
C ALA A 461 6.48 -18.07 -19.72
N ALA A 462 6.32 -17.85 -21.04
CA ALA A 462 7.20 -17.00 -21.82
C ALA A 462 7.12 -15.53 -21.36
N VAL A 463 5.90 -15.00 -21.21
CA VAL A 463 5.69 -13.62 -20.76
C VAL A 463 6.18 -13.42 -19.32
N TRP A 464 5.91 -14.35 -18.41
CA TRP A 464 6.45 -14.27 -17.04
C TRP A 464 7.98 -14.22 -17.04
N ARG A 465 8.63 -15.06 -17.84
CA ARG A 465 10.09 -15.07 -17.96
C ARG A 465 10.61 -13.75 -18.51
N GLU A 466 9.99 -13.22 -19.57
CA GLU A 466 10.37 -11.94 -20.17
C GLU A 466 10.33 -10.81 -19.13
N VAL A 467 9.18 -10.62 -18.48
CA VAL A 467 8.95 -9.53 -17.52
C VAL A 467 9.87 -9.64 -16.31
N MET A 468 10.04 -10.85 -15.76
CA MET A 468 10.89 -11.09 -14.59
C MET A 468 12.37 -10.89 -14.92
N THR A 469 12.81 -11.33 -16.10
CA THR A 469 14.20 -11.14 -16.55
C THR A 469 14.49 -9.66 -16.75
N ALA A 470 13.56 -8.90 -17.35
CA ALA A 470 13.69 -7.45 -17.48
C ALA A 470 13.79 -6.74 -16.13
N ALA A 471 13.19 -7.30 -15.08
CA ALA A 471 13.29 -6.82 -13.70
C ALA A 471 14.54 -7.33 -12.93
N GLY A 472 15.46 -8.04 -13.59
CA GLY A 472 16.67 -8.59 -12.99
C GLY A 472 16.46 -9.87 -12.16
N ILE A 473 15.31 -10.52 -12.29
CA ILE A 473 14.98 -11.77 -11.60
C ILE A 473 15.28 -12.93 -12.57
N ALA A 474 16.41 -13.62 -12.33
CA ALA A 474 16.76 -14.80 -13.10
C ALA A 474 15.88 -15.98 -12.71
N LEU A 475 15.14 -16.52 -13.67
CA LEU A 475 14.24 -17.65 -13.45
C LEU A 475 14.76 -18.92 -14.09
N GLU A 476 14.79 -19.99 -13.30
CA GLU A 476 14.77 -21.38 -13.78
C GLU A 476 13.48 -21.64 -14.60
N PRO A 477 13.40 -22.73 -15.39
CA PRO A 477 12.21 -23.06 -16.18
C PRO A 477 10.93 -23.05 -15.33
N ILE A 478 10.00 -22.17 -15.68
CA ILE A 478 8.73 -21.98 -14.94
C ILE A 478 7.88 -23.24 -15.10
N GLY A 479 7.53 -23.85 -13.98
CA GLY A 479 6.58 -24.96 -13.89
C GLY A 479 5.14 -24.46 -13.83
N ARG A 480 4.20 -25.33 -14.19
CA ARG A 480 2.78 -24.97 -14.24
C ARG A 480 2.15 -24.67 -12.87
N ASP A 481 2.75 -25.19 -11.80
CA ASP A 481 2.32 -24.95 -10.42
C ASP A 481 3.07 -23.81 -9.75
N ASP A 482 4.01 -23.17 -10.46
CA ASP A 482 4.75 -22.06 -9.91
C ASP A 482 3.83 -20.87 -9.71
N ASP A 483 3.97 -20.24 -8.55
CA ASP A 483 3.22 -19.07 -8.12
C ASP A 483 3.99 -17.80 -8.51
N PHE A 484 3.34 -16.89 -9.23
CA PHE A 484 3.95 -15.65 -9.73
C PHE A 484 4.66 -14.84 -8.64
N PHE A 485 4.02 -14.71 -7.48
CA PHE A 485 4.52 -13.89 -6.38
C PHE A 485 5.58 -14.64 -5.57
N ALA A 486 5.50 -15.96 -5.48
CA ALA A 486 6.56 -16.78 -4.88
C ALA A 486 7.85 -16.78 -5.72
N LEU A 487 7.75 -16.58 -7.03
CA LEU A 487 8.89 -16.38 -7.94
C LEU A 487 9.51 -14.98 -7.86
N GLY A 488 9.00 -14.10 -6.98
CA GLY A 488 9.50 -12.72 -6.82
C GLY A 488 8.67 -11.66 -7.55
N GLY A 489 7.54 -12.05 -8.14
CA GLY A 489 6.56 -11.11 -8.70
C GLY A 489 5.92 -10.23 -7.63
N ASP A 490 5.55 -9.02 -8.02
CA ASP A 490 4.78 -8.07 -7.23
C ASP A 490 3.68 -7.42 -8.09
N SER A 491 2.92 -6.49 -7.53
CA SER A 491 1.82 -5.84 -8.26
C SER A 491 2.28 -4.99 -9.46
N VAL A 492 3.52 -4.48 -9.44
CA VAL A 492 4.10 -3.72 -10.55
C VAL A 492 4.43 -4.67 -11.69
N LEU A 493 5.12 -5.78 -11.39
CA LEU A 493 5.40 -6.82 -12.37
C LEU A 493 4.12 -7.48 -12.89
N ALA A 494 3.10 -7.63 -12.04
CA ALA A 494 1.79 -8.11 -12.47
C ALA A 494 1.14 -7.14 -13.47
N THR A 495 1.30 -5.82 -13.29
CA THR A 495 0.79 -4.81 -14.23
C THR A 495 1.47 -4.94 -15.59
N ALA A 496 2.81 -5.04 -15.62
CA ALA A 496 3.56 -5.26 -16.86
C ALA A 496 3.16 -6.58 -17.53
N THR A 497 3.03 -7.66 -16.74
CA THR A 497 2.60 -8.99 -17.21
C THR A 497 1.21 -8.96 -17.82
N VAL A 498 0.25 -8.29 -17.17
CA VAL A 498 -1.11 -8.12 -17.68
C VAL A 498 -1.08 -7.44 -19.06
N ALA A 499 -0.36 -6.33 -19.20
CA ALA A 499 -0.26 -5.63 -20.47
C ALA A 499 0.28 -6.53 -21.60
N ARG A 500 1.35 -7.28 -21.34
CA ARG A 500 1.93 -8.21 -22.32
C ARG A 500 1.06 -9.43 -22.61
N LEU A 501 0.34 -9.96 -21.62
CA LEU A 501 -0.61 -11.04 -21.84
C LEU A 501 -1.81 -10.60 -22.68
N ARG A 502 -2.31 -9.36 -22.49
CA ARG A 502 -3.41 -8.84 -23.32
C ARG A 502 -3.02 -8.78 -24.79
N GLU A 503 -1.81 -8.33 -25.07
CA GLU A 503 -1.24 -8.28 -26.41
C GLU A 503 -0.99 -9.70 -26.97
N ALA A 504 -0.28 -10.55 -26.23
CA ALA A 504 0.11 -11.88 -26.70
C ALA A 504 -1.08 -12.85 -26.91
N LEU A 505 -2.15 -12.68 -26.15
CA LEU A 505 -3.34 -13.55 -26.17
C LEU A 505 -4.58 -12.89 -26.77
N ASP A 506 -4.48 -11.64 -27.24
CA ASP A 506 -5.58 -10.84 -27.80
C ASP A 506 -6.87 -10.93 -26.94
N THR A 507 -6.69 -10.63 -25.64
CA THR A 507 -7.72 -10.79 -24.60
C THR A 507 -7.74 -9.59 -23.64
N GLU A 508 -8.93 -9.13 -23.27
CA GLU A 508 -9.12 -8.06 -22.26
C GLU A 508 -9.41 -8.62 -20.85
N HIS A 509 -9.59 -9.95 -20.73
CA HIS A 509 -10.05 -10.60 -19.50
C HIS A 509 -8.96 -10.78 -18.44
N VAL A 510 -7.69 -10.67 -18.84
CA VAL A 510 -6.57 -10.69 -17.90
C VAL A 510 -6.47 -9.33 -17.19
N THR A 511 -6.53 -9.35 -15.86
CA THR A 511 -6.46 -8.17 -14.98
C THR A 511 -5.46 -8.42 -13.85
N VAL A 512 -5.03 -7.38 -13.14
CA VAL A 512 -4.16 -7.56 -11.97
C VAL A 512 -4.89 -8.35 -10.89
N ARG A 513 -6.19 -8.12 -10.72
CA ARG A 513 -7.05 -8.93 -9.85
C ARG A 513 -7.06 -10.42 -10.25
N THR A 514 -7.09 -10.73 -11.55
CA THR A 514 -7.00 -12.12 -12.04
C THR A 514 -5.68 -12.75 -11.60
N MET A 515 -4.55 -12.05 -11.76
CA MET A 515 -3.22 -12.51 -11.30
C MET A 515 -3.17 -12.75 -9.79
N LEU A 516 -3.73 -11.85 -8.98
CA LEU A 516 -3.75 -11.95 -7.52
C LEU A 516 -4.59 -13.12 -6.99
N THR A 517 -5.61 -13.53 -7.74
CA THR A 517 -6.57 -14.56 -7.32
C THR A 517 -6.30 -15.93 -7.98
N ALA A 518 -5.65 -15.96 -9.14
CA ALA A 518 -5.17 -17.17 -9.82
C ALA A 518 -3.64 -17.16 -9.90
N ARG A 519 -3.00 -17.34 -8.75
CA ARG A 519 -1.57 -17.07 -8.57
C ARG A 519 -0.64 -18.05 -9.28
N THR A 520 -1.09 -19.28 -9.55
CA THR A 520 -0.28 -20.28 -10.26
C THR A 520 -0.51 -20.20 -11.75
N LEU A 521 0.52 -20.54 -12.55
CA LEU A 521 0.45 -20.52 -14.00
C LEU A 521 -0.75 -21.32 -14.55
N ALA A 522 -0.95 -22.55 -14.07
CA ALA A 522 -2.06 -23.40 -14.50
C ALA A 522 -3.42 -22.81 -14.12
N THR A 523 -3.56 -22.25 -12.91
CA THR A 523 -4.83 -21.63 -12.49
C THR A 523 -5.13 -20.36 -13.30
N LEU A 524 -4.11 -19.60 -13.68
CA LEU A 524 -4.29 -18.42 -14.53
C LEU A 524 -4.72 -18.83 -15.93
N ALA A 525 -4.04 -19.80 -16.55
CA ALA A 525 -4.40 -20.32 -17.87
C ALA A 525 -5.85 -20.86 -17.90
N ALA A 526 -6.23 -21.62 -16.87
CA ALA A 526 -7.60 -22.12 -16.72
C ALA A 526 -8.61 -20.97 -16.67
N ARG A 527 -8.36 -19.91 -15.88
CA ARG A 527 -9.27 -18.75 -15.84
C ARG A 527 -9.37 -18.01 -17.16
N LEU A 528 -8.25 -17.78 -17.85
CA LEU A 528 -8.26 -17.08 -19.13
C LEU A 528 -9.01 -17.85 -20.22
N THR A 529 -9.08 -19.18 -20.12
CA THR A 529 -9.83 -20.03 -21.05
C THR A 529 -11.28 -20.24 -20.64
N THR A 530 -11.63 -20.20 -19.35
CA THR A 530 -13.03 -20.29 -18.92
C THR A 530 -13.80 -19.00 -19.12
N ASP A 531 -13.12 -17.86 -19.00
CA ASP A 531 -13.75 -16.54 -18.97
C ASP A 531 -13.80 -15.89 -20.37
N GLU A 532 -13.35 -16.59 -21.42
CA GLU A 532 -13.32 -16.06 -22.78
C GLU A 532 -14.72 -15.99 -23.41
N PRO A 533 -15.03 -14.96 -24.22
CA PRO A 533 -16.35 -14.79 -24.82
C PRO A 533 -16.62 -15.83 -25.91
N THR A 534 -15.55 -16.37 -26.52
CA THR A 534 -15.59 -17.33 -27.61
C THR A 534 -14.67 -18.50 -27.26
N PRO A 535 -15.24 -19.68 -26.93
CA PRO A 535 -14.44 -20.84 -26.53
C PRO A 535 -13.39 -21.22 -27.59
N GLY A 536 -12.16 -21.46 -27.14
CA GLY A 536 -11.01 -21.85 -27.95
C GLY A 536 -10.25 -20.69 -28.60
N ARG A 537 -10.70 -19.44 -28.48
CA ARG A 537 -10.05 -18.29 -29.13
C ARG A 537 -8.67 -18.04 -28.54
N THR A 538 -8.56 -17.95 -27.21
CA THR A 538 -7.28 -17.69 -26.53
C THR A 538 -6.25 -18.77 -26.82
N ALA A 539 -6.67 -20.03 -26.92
CA ALA A 539 -5.79 -21.14 -27.31
C ALA A 539 -5.30 -21.02 -28.75
N ALA A 540 -6.18 -20.69 -29.70
CA ALA A 540 -5.82 -20.50 -31.10
C ALA A 540 -4.84 -19.33 -31.30
N VAL A 541 -5.07 -18.20 -30.61
CA VAL A 541 -4.16 -17.05 -30.63
C VAL A 541 -2.81 -17.42 -30.04
N ALA A 542 -2.79 -18.14 -28.91
CA ALA A 542 -1.54 -18.61 -28.31
C ALA A 542 -0.72 -19.51 -29.24
N GLU A 543 -1.37 -20.42 -29.98
CA GLU A 543 -0.67 -21.25 -30.98
C GLU A 543 -0.04 -20.42 -32.10
N VAL A 544 -0.74 -19.39 -32.57
CA VAL A 544 -0.21 -18.47 -33.58
C VAL A 544 0.97 -17.67 -33.02
N TYR A 545 0.82 -17.13 -31.81
CA TYR A 545 1.87 -16.39 -31.12
C TYR A 545 3.16 -17.22 -31.00
N LEU A 546 3.06 -18.46 -30.53
CA LEU A 546 4.22 -19.35 -30.38
C LEU A 546 4.87 -19.70 -31.71
N LYS A 547 4.06 -19.89 -32.78
CA LYS A 547 4.60 -20.12 -34.13
C LYS A 547 5.39 -18.90 -34.63
N VAL A 548 4.85 -17.69 -34.43
CA VAL A 548 5.52 -16.44 -34.82
C VAL A 548 6.78 -16.21 -33.99
N ALA A 549 6.73 -16.43 -32.68
CA ALA A 549 7.87 -16.28 -31.78
C ALA A 549 9.01 -17.27 -32.05
N ALA A 550 8.73 -18.37 -32.75
CA ALA A 550 9.73 -19.36 -33.16
C ALA A 550 10.42 -19.03 -34.50
N LEU A 551 9.93 -18.03 -35.25
CA LEU A 551 10.53 -17.61 -36.51
C LEU A 551 11.82 -16.82 -36.27
N THR A 552 12.79 -17.00 -37.16
CA THR A 552 14.01 -16.19 -37.23
C THR A 552 13.75 -14.87 -37.96
N ASP A 553 14.59 -13.85 -37.72
CA ASP A 553 14.50 -12.56 -38.43
C ASP A 553 14.46 -12.72 -39.97
N ALA A 554 15.21 -13.70 -40.50
CA ALA A 554 15.23 -14.01 -41.92
C ALA A 554 13.89 -14.61 -42.43
N GLU A 555 13.20 -15.39 -41.61
CA GLU A 555 11.88 -15.96 -41.95
C GLU A 555 10.78 -14.91 -41.85
N VAL A 556 10.89 -13.97 -40.90
CA VAL A 556 9.98 -12.82 -40.78
C VAL A 556 10.14 -11.88 -41.98
N ASP A 557 11.38 -11.54 -42.34
CA ASP A 557 11.67 -10.67 -43.50
C ASP A 557 11.19 -11.31 -44.82
N ALA A 558 11.33 -12.63 -44.97
CA ALA A 558 10.83 -13.36 -46.13
C ALA A 558 9.29 -13.35 -46.20
N ALA A 559 8.60 -13.39 -45.06
CA ALA A 559 7.14 -13.34 -45.01
C ALA A 559 6.56 -11.94 -45.24
N LEU A 560 7.29 -10.88 -44.87
CA LEU A 560 6.89 -9.48 -45.06
C LEU A 560 7.33 -8.90 -46.42
N GLY A 561 8.29 -9.52 -47.10
CA GLY A 561 8.88 -9.07 -48.37
C GLY A 561 8.09 -9.37 -49.64
N GLU A 562 6.92 -10.01 -49.56
CA GLU A 562 6.01 -10.25 -50.71
C GLU A 562 4.77 -9.32 -50.72
N GLY A 563 4.90 -8.10 -50.20
CA GLY A 563 3.86 -7.06 -50.21
C GLY A 563 3.99 -6.04 -51.33
#